data_AF-A0A2D0K861-F1
#
_entry.id   AF-A0A2D0K861-F1
#
_cell.length_a   1.000
_cell.length_b   1.000
_cell.length_c   1.000
_cell.angle_alpha   90.00
_cell.angle_beta   90.00
_cell.angle_gamma   90.00
#
_symmetry.space_group_name_H-M   'P 1'
#
loop_
_entity.id
_entity.type
_entity.pdbx_description
1 polymer ?
#
loop_
_entity_poly.entity_id
_entity_poly.type
_entity_poly.pdbx_seq_one_letter_code
_entity_poly.pdbx_strand_id
1 'polypeptide(L)'
;MDTNKQFISDMPEGPEKSLGFIDNPEDADFAAFLTAAEQHATVQLYIALPNKRTATMVLALSGWEMNDINAPASEVIQITVKGKQNNLVWGTTKTGVTP
;
A
#
# COMPACT_ATOMS: atom_id res chain seq x y z
N MET A 1 20.00 3.70 37.71
CA MET A 1 18.69 3.05 37.48
C MET A 1 18.38 3.28 36.03
N ASP A 2 19.14 2.59 35.20
CA ASP A 2 19.14 2.73 33.76
C ASP A 2 18.05 1.80 33.28
N THR A 3 16.87 2.35 33.04
CA THR A 3 15.73 1.63 32.48
C THR A 3 16.11 1.26 31.06
N ASN A 4 16.79 0.12 30.95
CA ASN A 4 17.20 -0.51 29.71
C ASN A 4 15.93 -0.61 28.84
N LYS A 5 15.84 0.25 27.81
CA LYS A 5 14.86 0.06 26.74
C LYS A 5 15.24 -1.27 26.10
N GLN A 6 14.57 -2.32 26.55
CA GLN A 6 14.57 -3.61 25.91
C GLN A 6 13.98 -3.36 24.53
N PHE A 7 14.84 -3.11 23.54
CA PHE A 7 14.44 -3.08 22.15
C PHE A 7 13.80 -4.44 21.89
N ILE A 8 12.50 -4.45 21.61
CA ILE A 8 11.80 -5.63 21.13
C ILE A 8 12.36 -5.88 19.73
N SER A 9 13.51 -6.53 19.69
CA SER A 9 14.37 -6.66 18.51
C SER A 9 14.02 -7.88 17.66
N ASP A 10 12.80 -8.41 17.80
CA ASP A 10 12.43 -9.72 17.24
C ASP A 10 10.98 -9.78 16.74
N MET A 11 10.45 -8.68 16.18
CA MET A 11 9.39 -8.83 15.19
C MET A 11 10.05 -8.71 13.82
N PRO A 12 9.92 -9.70 12.92
CA PRO A 12 10.34 -9.51 11.54
C PRO A 12 9.53 -8.34 11.00
N GLU A 13 10.18 -7.18 10.90
CA GLU A 13 9.56 -6.03 10.27
C GLU A 13 9.26 -6.44 8.84
N GLY A 14 7.99 -6.38 8.47
CA GLY A 14 7.54 -6.71 7.13
C GLY A 14 8.32 -5.91 6.09
N PRO A 15 8.57 -6.45 4.88
CA PRO A 15 9.36 -5.76 3.88
C PRO A 15 8.74 -4.40 3.56
N GLU A 16 9.59 -3.39 3.40
CA GLU A 16 9.18 -2.08 2.91
C GLU A 16 8.64 -2.23 1.48
N LYS A 17 7.49 -1.61 1.21
CA LYS A 17 6.81 -1.59 -0.08
C LYS A 17 6.57 -0.16 -0.53
N SER A 18 6.73 0.02 -1.83
CA SER A 18 6.35 1.21 -2.58
C SER A 18 5.32 0.78 -3.61
N LEU A 19 4.16 1.40 -3.58
CA LEU A 19 3.04 1.12 -4.47
C LEU A 19 2.81 2.35 -5.35
N GLY A 20 2.98 2.18 -6.66
CA GLY A 20 2.73 3.23 -7.64
C GLY A 20 1.28 3.21 -8.12
N PHE A 21 0.63 4.37 -8.06
CA PHE A 21 -0.73 4.61 -8.53
C PHE A 21 -0.73 5.71 -9.56
N ILE A 22 -1.70 5.68 -10.47
CA ILE A 22 -2.03 6.85 -11.28
C ILE A 22 -2.92 7.76 -10.45
N ASP A 23 -2.60 9.05 -10.43
CA ASP A 23 -3.45 10.03 -9.77
C ASP A 23 -4.83 10.05 -10.43
N ASN A 24 -5.87 9.81 -9.63
CA ASN A 24 -7.25 9.85 -10.08
C ASN A 24 -8.11 10.56 -9.02
N PRO A 25 -8.39 11.87 -9.18
CA PRO A 25 -9.12 12.64 -8.19
C PRO A 25 -10.60 12.24 -8.05
N GLU A 26 -11.14 11.47 -9.00
CA GLU A 26 -12.53 10.98 -8.95
C GLU A 26 -12.68 9.68 -8.14
N ASP A 27 -11.56 9.04 -7.74
CA ASP A 27 -11.56 7.82 -6.95
C ASP A 27 -11.54 8.14 -5.45
N ALA A 28 -12.72 8.04 -4.83
CA ALA A 28 -12.89 8.31 -3.39
C ALA A 28 -12.12 7.33 -2.49
N ASP A 29 -11.97 6.06 -2.91
CA ASP A 29 -11.20 5.06 -2.16
C ASP A 29 -9.71 5.39 -2.22
N PHE A 30 -9.23 5.87 -3.37
CA PHE A 30 -7.84 6.33 -3.51
C PHE A 30 -7.57 7.58 -2.66
N ALA A 31 -8.47 8.58 -2.67
CA ALA A 31 -8.33 9.75 -1.80
C ALA A 31 -8.32 9.39 -0.30
N ALA A 32 -9.17 8.44 0.10
CA ALA A 32 -9.17 7.91 1.47
C ALA A 32 -7.86 7.18 1.80
N PHE A 33 -7.30 6.44 0.84
CA PHE A 33 -6.02 5.77 0.99
C PHE A 33 -4.85 6.75 1.13
N LEU A 34 -4.82 7.85 0.37
CA LEU A 34 -3.82 8.91 0.54
C LEU A 34 -3.94 9.59 1.91
N THR A 35 -5.15 9.89 2.35
CA THR A 35 -5.41 10.45 3.70
C THR A 35 -4.92 9.49 4.80
N ALA A 36 -5.18 8.19 4.65
CA ALA A 36 -4.68 7.17 5.57
C ALA A 36 -3.13 7.10 5.57
N ALA A 37 -2.50 7.31 4.41
CA ALA A 37 -1.06 7.36 4.29
C ALA A 37 -0.46 8.59 5.01
N GLU A 38 -1.09 9.77 4.93
CA GLU A 38 -0.69 10.96 5.69
C GLU A 38 -0.81 10.76 7.21
N GLN A 39 -1.78 9.97 7.65
CA GLN A 39 -1.98 9.64 9.06
C GLN A 39 -1.10 8.49 9.57
N HIS A 40 -0.23 7.92 8.71
CA HIS A 40 0.57 6.73 8.99
C HIS A 40 -0.28 5.55 9.51
N ALA A 41 -1.50 5.41 8.98
CA ALA A 41 -2.45 4.42 9.43
C ALA A 41 -2.05 3.00 8.97
N THR A 42 -2.57 1.99 9.68
CA THR A 42 -2.53 0.60 9.19
C THR A 42 -3.82 0.29 8.44
N VAL A 43 -3.70 -0.13 7.18
CA VAL A 43 -4.84 -0.43 6.31
C VAL A 43 -4.72 -1.80 5.67
N GLN A 44 -5.85 -2.37 5.25
CA GLN A 44 -5.88 -3.56 4.42
C GLN A 44 -6.12 -3.15 2.96
N LEU A 45 -5.16 -3.47 2.09
CA LEU A 45 -5.24 -3.23 0.65
C LEU A 45 -5.58 -4.53 -0.08
N TYR A 46 -6.63 -4.48 -0.91
CA TYR A 46 -6.98 -5.54 -1.84
C TYR A 46 -6.63 -5.12 -3.27
N ILE A 47 -5.93 -5.97 -4.01
CA ILE A 47 -5.54 -5.73 -5.40
C ILE A 47 -6.03 -6.91 -6.24
N ALA A 48 -6.86 -6.63 -7.24
CA ALA A 48 -7.18 -7.56 -8.32
C ALA A 48 -6.25 -7.29 -9.51
N LEU A 49 -5.50 -8.29 -9.93
CA LEU A 49 -4.53 -8.19 -11.02
C LEU A 49 -5.16 -8.67 -12.34
N PRO A 50 -4.72 -8.11 -13.49
CA PRO A 50 -5.31 -8.43 -14.79
C PRO A 50 -5.17 -9.91 -15.18
N ASN A 51 -4.19 -10.61 -14.61
CA ASN A 51 -3.97 -12.04 -14.80
C ASN A 51 -4.85 -12.93 -13.88
N LYS A 52 -5.95 -12.41 -13.33
CA LYS A 52 -6.87 -13.10 -12.40
C LYS A 52 -6.25 -13.47 -11.05
N ARG A 53 -5.09 -12.92 -10.71
CA ARG A 53 -4.52 -13.02 -9.35
C ARG A 53 -5.16 -11.98 -8.44
N THR A 54 -5.14 -12.28 -7.15
CA THR A 54 -5.56 -11.34 -6.11
C THR A 54 -4.47 -11.25 -5.06
N ALA A 55 -4.27 -10.06 -4.52
CA ALA A 55 -3.41 -9.82 -3.37
C ALA A 55 -4.24 -9.13 -2.29
N THR A 56 -4.22 -9.64 -1.06
CA THR A 56 -4.71 -8.91 0.10
C THR A 56 -3.55 -8.72 1.06
N MET A 57 -3.22 -7.48 1.38
CA MET A 57 -2.09 -7.15 2.22
C MET A 57 -2.49 -6.17 3.32
N VAL A 58 -1.91 -6.35 4.50
CA VAL A 58 -2.01 -5.36 5.58
C VAL A 58 -0.75 -4.51 5.55
N LEU A 59 -0.91 -3.21 5.41
CA LEU A 59 0.16 -2.24 5.27
C LEU A 59 0.13 -1.24 6.43
N ALA A 60 1.25 -1.07 7.12
CA ALA A 60 1.48 0.10 7.96
C ALA A 60 2.06 1.21 7.08
N LEU A 61 1.28 2.25 6.78
CA LEU A 61 1.65 3.30 5.83
C LEU A 61 2.66 4.26 6.44
N SER A 62 3.54 4.80 5.60
CA SER A 62 4.62 5.73 6.00
C SER A 62 4.65 6.99 5.13
N GLY A 63 3.48 7.39 4.62
CA GLY A 63 3.31 8.55 3.74
C GLY A 63 3.30 8.21 2.25
N TRP A 64 3.21 9.26 1.45
CA TRP A 64 3.20 9.18 -0.01
C TRP A 64 3.93 10.37 -0.62
N GLU A 65 4.34 10.22 -1.88
CA GLU A 65 4.96 11.30 -2.65
C GLU A 65 4.40 11.30 -4.08
N MET A 66 4.30 12.49 -4.64
CA MET A 66 4.08 12.67 -6.07
C MET A 66 5.40 12.38 -6.80
N ASN A 67 5.35 11.52 -7.81
CA ASN A 67 6.52 11.22 -8.63
C ASN A 67 6.91 12.45 -9.47
N ASP A 68 8.19 12.55 -9.79
CA ASP A 68 8.73 13.62 -10.64
C ASP A 68 8.03 13.63 -12.01
N ILE A 69 7.49 14.80 -12.41
CA ILE A 69 6.85 14.98 -13.72
C ILE A 69 7.95 15.30 -14.73
N ASN A 70 8.42 14.29 -15.45
CA ASN A 70 9.31 14.51 -16.58
C ASN A 70 8.50 14.89 -17.82
N ALA A 71 8.92 15.97 -18.48
CA ALA A 71 8.30 16.43 -19.72
C ALA A 71 8.58 15.46 -20.87
N PRO A 72 7.64 15.29 -21.83
CA PRO A 72 6.44 16.09 -22.02
C PRO A 72 5.29 15.70 -21.06
N ALA A 73 4.57 16.71 -20.56
CA ALA A 73 3.46 16.63 -19.60
C ALA A 73 2.22 15.83 -20.06
N SER A 74 2.36 15.00 -21.09
CA SER A 74 1.36 14.02 -21.53
C SER A 74 1.39 12.74 -20.68
N GLU A 75 2.39 12.58 -19.79
CA GLU A 75 2.43 11.48 -18.83
C GLU A 75 1.43 11.71 -17.70
N VAL A 76 0.66 10.67 -17.42
CA VAL A 76 -0.25 10.60 -16.27
C VAL A 76 0.54 10.77 -14.99
N ILE A 77 0.06 11.63 -14.08
CA ILE A 77 0.71 11.84 -12.79
C ILE A 77 0.74 10.51 -12.03
N GLN A 78 1.90 10.17 -11.49
CA GLN A 78 2.06 8.99 -10.65
C GLN A 78 2.27 9.39 -9.20
N ILE A 79 1.65 8.65 -8.29
CA ILE A 79 1.81 8.80 -6.85
C ILE A 79 2.38 7.50 -6.31
N THR A 80 3.42 7.61 -5.47
CA THR A 80 4.00 6.47 -4.76
C THR A 80 3.57 6.51 -3.30
N VAL A 81 2.84 5.49 -2.86
CA VAL A 81 2.50 5.28 -1.45
C VAL A 81 3.48 4.29 -0.84
N LYS A 82 4.03 4.62 0.33
CA LYS A 82 5.04 3.80 1.03
C LYS A 82 4.45 3.17 2.28
N GLY A 83 4.91 1.97 2.63
CA GLY A 83 4.54 1.32 3.87
C GLY A 83 5.24 -0.01 4.11
N LYS A 84 5.05 -0.59 5.29
CA LYS A 84 5.57 -1.92 5.66
C LYS A 84 4.49 -2.98 5.52
N GLN A 85 4.80 -4.07 4.82
CA GLN A 85 3.85 -5.16 4.57
C GLN A 85 3.84 -6.17 5.72
N ASN A 86 2.83 -6.11 6.57
CA ASN A 86 2.68 -7.01 7.71
C ASN A 86 2.16 -8.40 7.33
N ASN A 87 1.36 -8.49 6.26
CA ASN A 87 0.83 -9.76 5.77
C ASN A 87 0.58 -9.70 4.25
N LEU A 88 0.59 -10.86 3.58
CA LEU A 88 0.22 -11.02 2.18
C LEU A 88 -0.53 -12.33 1.97
N VAL A 89 -1.79 -12.23 1.57
CA VAL A 89 -2.59 -13.34 1.06
C VAL A 89 -2.59 -13.26 -0.46
N TRP A 90 -1.94 -14.23 -1.09
CA TRP A 90 -1.88 -14.34 -2.55
C TRP A 90 -2.88 -15.38 -3.04
N GLY A 91 -3.74 -14.99 -3.98
CA GLY A 91 -4.85 -15.82 -4.43
C GLY A 91 -5.10 -15.71 -5.92
N THR A 92 -6.21 -16.31 -6.33
CA THR A 92 -6.81 -16.15 -7.65
C THR A 92 -8.26 -15.73 -7.47
N THR A 93 -8.78 -14.91 -8.38
CA THR A 93 -10.23 -14.65 -8.45
C THR A 93 -10.90 -16.00 -8.70
N LYS A 94 -11.51 -16.60 -7.67
CA LYS A 94 -12.30 -17.82 -7.85
C LYS A 94 -13.40 -17.51 -8.86
N THR A 95 -13.25 -18.01 -10.09
CA THR A 95 -14.36 -18.12 -11.01
C THR A 95 -15.21 -19.29 -10.53
N GLY A 96 -16.22 -19.01 -9.70
CA GLY A 96 -17.21 -19.99 -9.23
C GLY A 96 -16.97 -20.53 -7.82
N VAL A 97 -17.82 -20.12 -6.87
CA VAL A 97 -18.91 -20.96 -6.32
C VAL A 97 -19.88 -20.04 -5.58
N THR A 98 -21.06 -19.82 -6.15
CA THR A 98 -22.24 -19.35 -5.41
C THR A 98 -22.72 -20.51 -4.53
N PRO A 99 -23.10 -20.30 -3.25
CA PRO A 99 -23.80 -21.32 -2.47
C PRO A 99 -25.14 -21.69 -3.10
#